data_AF-A0A6G1DJ08-F1
#
_entry.id   AF-A0A6G1DJ08-F1
#
_cell.length_a   1.000
_cell.length_b   1.000
_cell.length_c   1.000
_cell.angle_alpha   90.00
_cell.angle_beta   90.00
_cell.angle_gamma   90.00
#
_symmetry.space_group_name_H-M   'P 1'
#
loop_
_entity.id
_entity.type
_entity.pdbx_description
1 polymer ?
#
loop_
_entity_poly.entity_id
_entity_poly.type
_entity_poly.pdbx_seq_one_letter_code
_entity_poly.pdbx_strand_id
1 'polypeptide(L)'
;MHPSPESVRSTARSDAAQGVAHRATYGSSSQHAAGAGPISTKLPFARRGGGGKGHSSCVGHTLRLQAFTPSGLALFIISPPAVTSRQSRPTPLQLSSSSPRYRLATTRFLRRPLDRRAGTLPSPSARSSMAAASSATSVHDFTVKDASGKDVDLSIYKGKVLLIVNVASQCGLTNSNYTELSQLYEKYKDQGFEILAFPCNQFGGQEPGSNEEIVQFACTRFKAEYPIFDKVDVNGNNAAPLYKYLKSNKGGLFGDSIKWNFSKFLVDKEGRVVDRYAPTTSPLSIEKDIKKLLGSS
;
A
#
# COMPACT_ATOMS: atom_id res chain seq x y z
N MET A 1 53.84 23.47 16.76
CA MET A 1 54.99 22.89 16.05
C MET A 1 56.05 22.53 17.08
N HIS A 2 56.23 21.24 17.36
CA HIS A 2 57.43 20.53 17.83
C HIS A 2 57.03 19.07 18.15
N PRO A 3 57.94 18.10 18.02
CA PRO A 3 57.68 16.81 17.37
C PRO A 3 57.81 15.62 18.32
N SER A 4 57.62 14.43 17.75
CA SER A 4 57.83 13.06 18.26
C SER A 4 59.09 12.85 19.12
N PRO A 5 59.16 11.68 19.79
CA PRO A 5 60.15 10.71 19.33
C PRO A 5 59.66 9.26 19.27
N GLU A 6 60.28 8.52 18.34
CA GLU A 6 60.21 7.07 18.14
C GLU A 6 61.26 6.31 18.98
N SER A 7 60.98 5.00 19.14
CA SER A 7 61.92 3.87 19.07
C SER A 7 62.85 3.57 20.25
N VAL A 8 62.58 2.45 20.94
CA VAL A 8 63.61 1.43 21.25
C VAL A 8 63.00 0.03 21.08
N ARG A 9 63.84 -0.88 20.58
CA ARG A 9 63.56 -2.17 19.96
C ARG A 9 63.90 -3.34 20.90
N SER A 10 63.30 -4.51 20.61
CA SER A 10 63.89 -5.86 20.70
C SER A 10 64.02 -6.55 22.07
N THR A 11 63.34 -7.69 22.26
CA THR A 11 63.94 -9.04 22.14
C THR A 11 62.91 -10.14 22.38
N ALA A 12 63.06 -11.23 21.63
CA ALA A 12 62.24 -12.43 21.67
C ALA A 12 62.63 -13.39 22.80
N ARG A 13 61.70 -14.26 23.22
CA ARG A 13 61.95 -15.67 23.56
C ARG A 13 60.66 -16.48 23.62
N SER A 14 60.69 -17.62 22.93
CA SER A 14 59.76 -18.74 23.01
C SER A 14 59.97 -19.52 24.32
N ASP A 15 58.93 -20.16 24.83
CA ASP A 15 58.85 -21.63 24.97
C ASP A 15 57.56 -22.08 25.64
N ALA A 16 57.15 -23.30 25.26
CA ALA A 16 55.88 -23.97 25.51
C ALA A 16 55.75 -24.57 26.93
N ALA A 17 54.52 -24.84 27.37
CA ALA A 17 54.05 -26.18 27.81
C ALA A 17 52.70 -26.14 28.56
N GLN A 18 51.89 -27.20 28.30
CA GLN A 18 50.86 -27.82 29.16
C GLN A 18 49.59 -26.98 29.43
N GLY A 19 48.35 -27.42 29.15
CA GLY A 19 47.77 -28.75 29.10
C GLY A 19 46.66 -28.82 30.15
N VAL A 20 45.41 -29.11 29.76
CA VAL A 20 44.39 -29.93 30.46
C VAL A 20 43.01 -29.69 29.81
N ALA A 21 42.46 -30.77 29.28
CA ALA A 21 41.10 -30.90 28.76
C ALA A 21 40.17 -31.42 29.87
N HIS A 22 38.93 -30.93 29.94
CA HIS A 22 37.87 -31.55 30.72
C HIS A 22 36.87 -32.26 29.80
N ARG A 23 36.77 -33.57 30.04
CA ARG A 23 35.90 -34.57 29.41
C ARG A 23 34.58 -34.62 30.19
N ALA A 24 33.44 -34.56 29.49
CA ALA A 24 32.13 -34.92 30.04
C ALA A 24 31.80 -36.37 29.64
N THR A 25 31.49 -37.20 30.63
CA THR A 25 31.18 -38.63 30.49
C THR A 25 29.68 -38.88 30.45
N TYR A 26 29.28 -39.77 29.54
CA TYR A 26 28.00 -40.48 29.43
C TYR A 26 27.77 -41.44 30.62
N GLY A 27 26.50 -41.70 30.95
CA GLY A 27 26.08 -42.80 31.81
C GLY A 27 24.62 -43.20 31.56
N SER A 28 24.40 -44.39 31.00
CA SER A 28 23.10 -45.06 30.86
C SER A 28 23.02 -46.25 31.83
N SER A 29 21.82 -46.61 32.31
CA SER A 29 21.30 -48.00 32.39
C SER A 29 19.94 -48.11 33.12
N SER A 30 18.95 -48.70 32.42
CA SER A 30 17.98 -49.80 32.77
C SER A 30 17.64 -50.11 34.26
N GLN A 31 16.46 -50.63 34.68
CA GLN A 31 15.24 -51.22 34.09
C GLN A 31 14.18 -51.49 35.22
N HIS A 32 12.91 -51.72 34.82
CA HIS A 32 11.83 -52.54 35.42
C HIS A 32 10.97 -52.03 36.61
N ALA A 33 9.64 -51.90 36.41
CA ALA A 33 8.61 -52.82 36.92
C ALA A 33 7.17 -52.33 36.60
N ALA A 34 6.22 -53.26 36.66
CA ALA A 34 4.91 -53.27 36.02
C ALA A 34 3.74 -52.62 36.80
N GLY A 35 2.62 -52.37 36.10
CA GLY A 35 1.31 -52.05 36.67
C GLY A 35 0.20 -52.07 35.62
N ALA A 36 -0.79 -52.96 35.79
CA ALA A 36 -1.87 -53.29 34.86
C ALA A 36 -3.17 -52.47 35.09
N GLY A 37 -4.03 -52.37 34.07
CA GLY A 37 -5.44 -51.94 34.21
C GLY A 37 -6.12 -51.50 32.89
N PRO A 38 -7.24 -52.09 32.44
CA PRO A 38 -7.78 -51.92 31.07
C PRO A 38 -9.09 -51.11 31.00
N ILE A 39 -9.32 -50.34 29.91
CA ILE A 39 -10.64 -49.95 29.36
C ILE A 39 -10.42 -49.68 27.84
N SER A 40 -10.83 -50.56 26.93
CA SER A 40 -12.14 -50.67 26.26
C SER A 40 -12.48 -49.59 25.22
N THR A 41 -12.54 -50.07 23.96
CA THR A 41 -13.46 -49.72 22.85
C THR A 41 -13.33 -48.43 22.03
N LYS A 42 -13.08 -48.68 20.72
CA LYS A 42 -13.75 -48.16 19.51
C LYS A 42 -13.41 -46.76 18.99
N LEU A 43 -12.70 -46.76 17.84
CA LEU A 43 -12.75 -45.74 16.80
C LEU A 43 -14.20 -45.47 16.33
N PRO A 44 -14.46 -44.25 15.82
CA PRO A 44 -14.67 -44.19 14.37
C PRO A 44 -13.98 -42.99 13.68
N PHE A 45 -13.28 -43.32 12.60
CA PHE A 45 -13.37 -42.74 11.26
C PHE A 45 -14.02 -41.34 11.13
N ALA A 46 -13.19 -40.28 11.11
CA ALA A 46 -13.60 -38.96 10.62
C ALA A 46 -13.24 -38.82 9.13
N ARG A 47 -14.28 -38.70 8.30
CA ARG A 47 -14.21 -38.46 6.86
C ARG A 47 -13.49 -37.12 6.58
N ARG A 48 -12.52 -37.15 5.66
CA ARG A 48 -12.06 -35.97 4.92
C ARG A 48 -13.23 -35.39 4.12
N GLY A 49 -13.72 -34.23 4.53
CA GLY A 49 -14.70 -33.45 3.80
C GLY A 49 -14.06 -32.21 3.20
N GLY A 50 -14.09 -32.13 1.86
CA GLY A 50 -14.28 -30.89 1.09
C GLY A 50 -13.19 -29.83 1.17
N GLY A 51 -12.31 -29.81 0.16
CA GLY A 51 -11.57 -28.61 -0.23
C GLY A 51 -12.55 -27.53 -0.70
N GLY A 52 -12.88 -26.60 0.20
CA GLY A 52 -13.53 -25.34 -0.14
C GLY A 52 -12.49 -24.40 -0.74
N LYS A 53 -12.70 -23.99 -1.99
CA LYS A 53 -11.97 -22.87 -2.59
C LYS A 53 -12.28 -21.62 -1.77
N GLY A 54 -11.34 -21.23 -0.90
CA GLY A 54 -11.36 -19.93 -0.23
C GLY A 54 -11.22 -18.85 -1.29
N HIS A 55 -12.32 -18.22 -1.67
CA HIS A 55 -12.26 -16.89 -2.28
C HIS A 55 -11.81 -15.94 -1.17
N SER A 56 -10.53 -15.60 -1.14
CA SER A 56 -10.03 -14.51 -0.29
C SER A 56 -10.70 -13.23 -0.78
N SER A 57 -11.71 -12.78 -0.04
CA SER A 57 -12.50 -11.61 -0.37
C SER A 57 -11.71 -10.39 0.05
N CYS A 58 -11.13 -9.70 -0.93
CA CYS A 58 -10.55 -8.37 -0.76
C CYS A 58 -11.54 -7.27 -0.40
N VAL A 59 -12.84 -7.57 -0.41
CA VAL A 59 -13.85 -6.58 -0.05
C VAL A 59 -13.88 -6.51 1.47
N GLY A 60 -13.53 -5.33 1.99
CA GLY A 60 -13.15 -5.04 3.36
C GLY A 60 -13.95 -5.73 4.45
N HIS A 61 -13.29 -5.90 5.59
CA HIS A 61 -13.90 -6.20 6.89
C HIS A 61 -15.01 -5.18 7.19
N THR A 62 -16.21 -5.43 6.68
CA THR A 62 -17.44 -4.99 7.30
C THR A 62 -17.72 -6.05 8.36
N LEU A 63 -17.57 -5.70 9.64
CA LEU A 63 -18.18 -6.51 10.71
C LEU A 63 -19.68 -6.59 10.41
N ARG A 64 -20.12 -7.69 9.78
CA ARG A 64 -21.53 -8.07 9.73
C ARG A 64 -21.83 -8.84 11.01
N LEU A 65 -22.54 -8.21 11.92
CA LEU A 65 -23.41 -8.93 12.85
C LEU A 65 -24.33 -9.82 12.00
N GLN A 66 -24.17 -11.13 12.14
CA GLN A 66 -25.05 -12.11 11.50
C GLN A 66 -26.42 -12.02 12.16
N ALA A 67 -27.43 -11.58 11.41
CA ALA A 67 -28.82 -11.90 11.72
C ALA A 67 -29.27 -12.98 10.72
N PHE A 68 -29.52 -14.18 11.26
CA PHE A 68 -30.22 -15.24 10.56
C PHE A 68 -31.71 -14.86 10.43
N THR A 69 -32.27 -14.95 9.23
CA THR A 69 -33.69 -15.23 9.05
C THR A 69 -33.88 -16.25 7.93
N PRO A 70 -34.68 -17.31 8.14
CA PRO A 70 -34.89 -18.34 7.14
C PRO A 70 -36.03 -17.97 6.18
N SER A 71 -35.96 -18.56 4.98
CA SER A 71 -37.08 -18.87 4.08
C SER A 71 -37.64 -17.75 3.21
N GLY A 72 -37.71 -18.03 1.90
CA GLY A 72 -38.57 -17.32 0.95
C GLY A 72 -38.10 -17.44 -0.50
N LEU A 73 -38.47 -18.53 -1.18
CA LEU A 73 -38.37 -18.65 -2.64
C LEU A 73 -39.14 -17.51 -3.33
N ALA A 74 -38.56 -16.93 -4.38
CA ALA A 74 -39.32 -16.31 -5.47
C ALA A 74 -38.64 -16.59 -6.81
N LEU A 75 -39.31 -17.43 -7.61
CA LEU A 75 -38.97 -17.79 -8.97
C LEU A 75 -39.46 -16.67 -9.91
N PHE A 76 -38.55 -15.94 -10.55
CA PHE A 76 -38.90 -15.04 -11.66
C PHE A 76 -38.35 -15.61 -12.97
N ILE A 77 -39.26 -16.13 -13.79
CA ILE A 77 -39.03 -16.46 -15.19
C ILE A 77 -39.00 -15.14 -15.97
N ILE A 78 -37.87 -14.83 -16.62
CA ILE A 78 -37.77 -13.75 -17.61
C ILE A 78 -37.43 -14.40 -18.95
N SER A 79 -38.42 -14.45 -19.83
CA SER A 79 -38.25 -14.79 -21.24
C SER A 79 -37.50 -13.67 -21.98
N PRO A 80 -36.55 -13.98 -22.88
CA PRO A 80 -35.87 -12.97 -23.69
C PRO A 80 -36.70 -12.60 -24.92
N PRO A 81 -36.81 -11.31 -25.32
CA PRO A 81 -37.22 -10.96 -26.67
C PRO A 81 -36.04 -11.06 -27.63
N ALA A 82 -36.30 -11.67 -28.78
CA ALA A 82 -35.42 -11.81 -29.92
C ALA A 82 -34.99 -10.44 -30.48
N VAL A 83 -33.68 -10.26 -30.71
CA VAL A 83 -33.13 -9.15 -31.48
C VAL A 83 -32.76 -9.65 -32.87
N THR A 84 -33.49 -9.12 -33.85
CA THR A 84 -33.35 -9.40 -35.28
C THR A 84 -32.07 -8.77 -35.82
N SER A 85 -31.22 -9.57 -36.48
CA SER A 85 -30.07 -9.04 -37.21
C SER A 85 -30.52 -8.32 -38.48
N ARG A 86 -30.15 -7.05 -38.65
CA ARG A 86 -30.23 -6.37 -39.95
C ARG A 86 -28.85 -5.86 -40.33
N GLN A 87 -28.19 -6.61 -41.21
CA GLN A 87 -26.99 -6.18 -41.92
C GLN A 87 -27.32 -4.95 -42.77
N SER A 88 -26.62 -3.85 -42.53
CA SER A 88 -26.57 -2.70 -43.44
C SER A 88 -25.14 -2.57 -43.96
N ARG A 89 -24.99 -2.68 -45.28
CA ARG A 89 -23.73 -2.46 -46.02
C ARG A 89 -23.24 -1.02 -45.87
N PRO A 90 -21.92 -0.78 -45.89
CA PRO A 90 -21.37 0.56 -46.00
C PRO A 90 -21.37 1.06 -47.46
N THR A 91 -21.74 2.32 -47.64
CA THR A 91 -21.60 3.11 -48.88
C THR A 91 -20.30 3.91 -48.81
N PRO A 92 -19.55 4.11 -49.92
CA PRO A 92 -18.16 4.57 -49.84
C PRO A 92 -18.03 6.07 -49.57
N LEU A 93 -17.02 6.42 -48.76
CA LEU A 93 -16.57 7.79 -48.50
C LEU A 93 -15.89 8.36 -49.75
N GLN A 94 -16.39 9.50 -50.24
CA GLN A 94 -15.68 10.33 -51.21
C GLN A 94 -14.62 11.19 -50.51
N LEU A 95 -13.39 11.13 -51.03
CA LEU A 95 -12.27 11.99 -50.68
C LEU A 95 -12.52 13.40 -51.23
N SER A 96 -12.71 14.38 -50.34
CA SER A 96 -12.63 15.80 -50.69
C SER A 96 -11.22 16.32 -50.38
N SER A 97 -10.44 16.56 -51.43
CA SER A 97 -9.16 17.26 -51.36
C SER A 97 -9.40 18.77 -51.36
N SER A 98 -9.11 19.44 -50.25
CA SER A 98 -9.09 20.91 -50.18
C SER A 98 -7.84 21.36 -49.42
N SER A 99 -6.83 21.81 -50.16
CA SER A 99 -5.60 22.41 -49.62
C SER A 99 -5.89 23.77 -48.97
N PRO A 100 -5.36 24.07 -47.77
CA PRO A 100 -5.35 25.43 -47.25
C PRO A 100 -4.14 26.19 -47.81
N ARG A 101 -4.42 27.28 -48.53
CA ARG A 101 -3.42 28.28 -48.93
C ARG A 101 -2.96 29.04 -47.68
N TYR A 102 -1.65 29.02 -47.41
CA TYR A 102 -1.01 29.91 -46.46
C TYR A 102 -1.12 31.36 -46.95
N ARG A 103 -1.82 32.22 -46.19
CA ARG A 103 -1.65 33.69 -46.27
C ARG A 103 -0.72 34.12 -45.16
N LEU A 104 0.40 34.75 -45.54
CA LEU A 104 1.16 35.60 -44.64
C LEU A 104 0.26 36.78 -44.22
N ALA A 105 0.01 36.89 -42.92
CA ALA A 105 -0.59 38.07 -42.32
C ALA A 105 0.51 38.87 -41.61
N THR A 106 0.74 40.08 -42.12
CA THR A 106 1.66 41.09 -41.65
C THR A 106 1.38 41.46 -40.20
N THR A 107 2.45 41.57 -39.42
CA THR A 107 2.51 42.01 -38.02
C THR A 107 1.92 43.40 -37.84
N ARG A 108 0.82 43.49 -37.06
CA ARG A 108 0.41 44.74 -36.39
C ARG A 108 0.51 44.54 -34.89
N PHE A 109 1.51 45.17 -34.29
CA PHE A 109 1.66 45.32 -32.86
C PHE A 109 0.49 46.17 -32.32
N LEU A 110 -0.51 45.51 -31.72
CA LEU A 110 -1.52 46.18 -30.91
C LEU A 110 -1.19 45.92 -29.44
N ARG A 111 -0.85 47.00 -28.73
CA ARG A 111 -0.73 47.03 -27.26
C ARG A 111 -2.08 46.60 -26.66
N ARG A 112 -2.11 45.44 -26.01
CA ARG A 112 -3.24 45.02 -25.17
C ARG A 112 -3.13 45.71 -23.80
N PRO A 113 -4.22 46.28 -23.26
CA PRO A 113 -4.24 46.78 -21.89
C PRO A 113 -4.08 45.62 -20.90
N LEU A 114 -3.42 45.89 -19.77
CA LEU A 114 -3.34 44.98 -18.63
C LEU A 114 -4.75 44.70 -18.10
N ASP A 115 -5.32 43.57 -18.49
CA ASP A 115 -6.43 42.97 -17.76
C ASP A 115 -5.91 42.53 -16.39
N ARG A 116 -6.27 43.29 -15.35
CA ARG A 116 -6.28 42.81 -13.97
C ARG A 116 -7.24 41.63 -13.90
N ARG A 117 -6.74 40.42 -14.16
CA ARG A 117 -7.44 39.19 -13.78
C ARG A 117 -7.53 39.18 -12.25
N ALA A 118 -8.71 39.52 -11.74
CA ALA A 118 -9.13 39.11 -10.41
C ALA A 118 -8.89 37.61 -10.31
N GLY A 119 -7.98 37.19 -9.42
CA GLY A 119 -7.77 35.79 -9.14
C GLY A 119 -9.07 35.18 -8.66
N THR A 120 -9.61 34.22 -9.40
CA THR A 120 -10.78 33.45 -8.99
C THR A 120 -10.49 32.86 -7.63
N LEU A 121 -11.20 33.34 -6.62
CA LEU A 121 -11.12 32.81 -5.26
C LEU A 121 -11.46 31.31 -5.31
N PRO A 122 -10.69 30.44 -4.64
CA PRO A 122 -10.98 29.02 -4.63
C PRO A 122 -12.37 28.77 -4.04
N SER A 123 -13.09 27.83 -4.65
CA SER A 123 -14.43 27.39 -4.23
C SER A 123 -14.48 27.07 -2.72
N PRO A 124 -15.61 27.31 -2.02
CA PRO A 124 -15.74 27.03 -0.60
C PRO A 124 -15.32 25.60 -0.19
N SER A 125 -15.56 24.62 -1.07
CA SER A 125 -15.15 23.22 -0.86
C SER A 125 -13.63 23.04 -0.87
N ALA A 126 -12.92 23.75 -1.76
CA ALA A 126 -11.46 23.76 -1.82
C ALA A 126 -10.82 24.55 -0.65
N ARG A 127 -11.52 25.56 -0.12
CA ARG A 127 -11.08 26.28 1.10
C ARG A 127 -11.17 25.42 2.35
N SER A 128 -12.25 24.66 2.50
CA SER A 128 -12.46 23.77 3.65
C SER A 128 -11.38 22.67 3.72
N SER A 129 -11.04 22.08 2.57
CA SER A 129 -10.03 21.01 2.48
C SER A 129 -8.57 21.51 2.59
N MET A 130 -8.28 22.78 2.23
CA MET A 130 -6.98 23.41 2.47
C MET A 130 -6.77 23.83 3.93
N ALA A 131 -7.82 24.32 4.61
CA ALA A 131 -7.77 24.67 6.02
C ALA A 131 -7.49 23.43 6.89
N ALA A 132 -8.16 22.31 6.59
CA ALA A 132 -7.98 21.04 7.32
C ALA A 132 -6.54 20.50 7.25
N ALA A 133 -5.84 20.62 6.10
CA ALA A 133 -4.46 20.17 5.98
C ALA A 133 -3.44 21.03 6.74
N SER A 134 -3.76 22.29 7.01
CA SER A 134 -2.84 23.26 7.66
C SER A 134 -2.86 23.21 9.20
N SER A 135 -3.92 22.65 9.79
CA SER A 135 -4.09 22.55 11.26
C SER A 135 -4.07 21.12 11.79
N ALA A 136 -4.02 20.11 10.91
CA ALA A 136 -3.95 18.71 11.32
C ALA A 136 -2.63 18.41 12.04
N THR A 137 -2.72 17.64 13.11
CA THR A 137 -1.55 17.21 13.90
C THR A 137 -1.32 15.71 13.80
N SER A 138 -2.27 14.98 13.21
CA SER A 138 -2.26 13.54 13.07
C SER A 138 -2.90 13.11 11.75
N VAL A 139 -2.48 11.97 11.18
CA VAL A 139 -3.20 11.36 10.05
C VAL A 139 -4.62 10.94 10.41
N HIS A 140 -4.90 10.78 11.71
CA HIS A 140 -6.22 10.42 12.23
C HIS A 140 -7.25 11.56 12.13
N ASP A 141 -6.83 12.77 11.75
CA ASP A 141 -7.70 13.93 11.57
C ASP A 141 -8.33 13.98 10.15
N PHE A 142 -7.96 13.04 9.28
CA PHE A 142 -8.39 13.03 7.88
C PHE A 142 -9.49 12.01 7.62
N THR A 143 -10.42 12.41 6.75
CA THR A 143 -11.36 11.50 6.08
C THR A 143 -10.93 11.34 4.62
N VAL A 144 -10.90 10.11 4.14
CA VAL A 144 -10.59 9.75 2.75
C VAL A 144 -11.73 8.94 2.14
N LYS A 145 -11.67 8.67 0.83
CA LYS A 145 -12.64 7.80 0.17
C LYS A 145 -12.05 6.42 -0.04
N ASP A 146 -12.82 5.37 0.25
CA ASP A 146 -12.48 4.02 -0.17
C ASP A 146 -12.67 3.85 -1.69
N ALA A 147 -12.26 2.70 -2.23
CA ALA A 147 -12.39 2.40 -3.66
C ALA A 147 -13.83 2.49 -4.20
N SER A 148 -14.85 2.37 -3.35
CA SER A 148 -16.27 2.52 -3.71
C SER A 148 -16.78 3.97 -3.62
N GLY A 149 -15.92 4.91 -3.22
CA GLY A 149 -16.23 6.34 -3.06
C GLY A 149 -16.84 6.70 -1.70
N LYS A 150 -16.95 5.75 -0.78
CA LYS A 150 -17.49 5.96 0.57
C LYS A 150 -16.43 6.58 1.46
N ASP A 151 -16.85 7.52 2.30
CA ASP A 151 -15.96 8.16 3.28
C ASP A 151 -15.50 7.17 4.37
N VAL A 152 -14.22 7.23 4.68
CA VAL A 152 -13.52 6.49 5.73
C VAL A 152 -12.77 7.49 6.59
N ASP A 153 -13.21 7.61 7.85
CA ASP A 153 -12.47 8.37 8.86
C ASP A 153 -11.24 7.59 9.28
N LEU A 154 -10.05 8.17 9.09
CA LEU A 154 -8.79 7.50 9.44
C LEU A 154 -8.58 7.38 10.95
N SER A 155 -9.43 8.01 11.78
CA SER A 155 -9.42 7.81 13.23
C SER A 155 -9.65 6.35 13.65
N ILE A 156 -10.25 5.51 12.79
CA ILE A 156 -10.41 4.07 13.00
C ILE A 156 -9.08 3.32 13.12
N TYR A 157 -7.99 3.92 12.63
CA TYR A 157 -6.65 3.33 12.65
C TYR A 157 -5.82 3.75 13.87
N LYS A 158 -6.40 4.52 14.82
CA LYS A 158 -5.74 4.89 16.08
C LYS A 158 -5.20 3.66 16.81
N GLY A 159 -3.95 3.75 17.29
CA GLY A 159 -3.27 2.65 17.97
C GLY A 159 -2.56 1.68 17.03
N LYS A 160 -2.72 1.81 15.71
CA LYS A 160 -1.97 1.01 14.72
C LYS A 160 -0.79 1.78 14.14
N VAL A 161 0.28 1.06 13.82
CA VAL A 161 1.36 1.54 12.96
C VAL A 161 0.88 1.48 11.52
N LEU A 162 1.02 2.57 10.76
CA LEU A 162 0.53 2.65 9.38
C LEU A 162 1.69 2.78 8.40
N LEU A 163 1.61 2.04 7.30
CA LEU A 163 2.40 2.29 6.10
C LEU A 163 1.50 2.82 4.99
N ILE A 164 1.58 4.12 4.71
CA ILE A 164 0.78 4.78 3.68
C ILE A 164 1.58 4.84 2.38
N VAL A 165 1.02 4.32 1.28
CA VAL A 165 1.76 4.13 0.02
C VAL A 165 0.95 4.61 -1.18
N ASN A 166 1.56 5.39 -2.08
CA ASN A 166 0.97 5.68 -3.38
C ASN A 166 1.30 4.55 -4.37
N VAL A 167 0.30 3.93 -5.00
CA VAL A 167 0.49 2.70 -5.77
C VAL A 167 0.19 2.87 -7.27
N ALA A 168 0.84 1.98 -8.03
CA ALA A 168 0.93 1.78 -9.48
C ALA A 168 0.50 0.39 -9.98
N SER A 169 -0.46 0.17 -10.89
CA SER A 169 -0.67 -1.15 -11.51
C SER A 169 0.27 -1.43 -12.68
N GLN A 170 0.68 -0.40 -13.42
CA GLN A 170 1.47 -0.51 -14.65
C GLN A 170 2.87 0.12 -14.51
N CYS A 171 3.49 -0.06 -13.34
CA CYS A 171 4.82 0.46 -13.05
C CYS A 171 5.86 -0.66 -13.04
N GLY A 172 7.11 -0.36 -13.44
CA GLY A 172 8.23 -1.31 -13.34
C GLY A 172 8.51 -1.78 -11.91
N LEU A 173 8.05 -1.02 -10.90
CA LEU A 173 8.20 -1.34 -9.48
C LEU A 173 7.00 -2.11 -8.89
N THR A 174 5.92 -2.32 -9.66
CA THR A 174 4.67 -2.91 -9.18
C THR A 174 4.86 -4.31 -8.62
N ASN A 175 5.56 -5.18 -9.35
CA ASN A 175 5.67 -6.59 -8.96
C ASN A 175 6.38 -6.75 -7.61
N SER A 176 7.55 -6.13 -7.43
CA SER A 176 8.30 -6.23 -6.17
C SER A 176 7.54 -5.56 -5.03
N ASN A 177 7.01 -4.35 -5.25
CA ASN A 177 6.36 -3.61 -4.16
C ASN A 177 5.09 -4.29 -3.66
N TYR A 178 4.15 -4.66 -4.54
CA TYR A 178 2.92 -5.32 -4.07
C TYR A 178 3.22 -6.65 -3.39
N THR A 179 4.15 -7.44 -3.94
CA THR A 179 4.55 -8.73 -3.34
C THR A 179 5.11 -8.55 -1.93
N GLU A 180 6.05 -7.61 -1.77
CA GLU A 180 6.68 -7.36 -0.47
C GLU A 180 5.73 -6.68 0.53
N LEU A 181 4.83 -5.81 0.07
CA LEU A 181 3.78 -5.23 0.91
C LEU A 181 2.82 -6.31 1.43
N SER A 182 2.39 -7.25 0.57
CA SER A 182 1.56 -8.37 1.00
C SER A 182 2.28 -9.27 2.01
N GLN A 183 3.59 -9.51 1.84
CA GLN A 183 4.39 -10.28 2.80
C GLN A 183 4.48 -9.60 4.17
N LEU A 184 4.75 -8.29 4.20
CA LEU A 184 4.76 -7.52 5.44
C LEU A 184 3.39 -7.53 6.12
N TYR A 185 2.33 -7.31 5.34
CA TYR A 185 0.98 -7.25 5.88
C TYR A 185 0.57 -8.59 6.48
N GLU A 186 0.81 -9.70 5.77
CA GLU A 186 0.52 -11.03 6.29
C GLU A 186 1.22 -11.30 7.62
N LYS A 187 2.45 -10.83 7.76
CA LYS A 187 3.24 -11.02 8.99
C LYS A 187 2.74 -10.19 10.18
N TYR A 188 2.21 -8.99 9.94
CA TYR A 188 1.98 -8.00 11.00
C TYR A 188 0.54 -7.49 11.15
N LYS A 189 -0.40 -7.84 10.26
CA LYS A 189 -1.80 -7.35 10.28
C LYS A 189 -2.50 -7.56 11.63
N ASP A 190 -2.20 -8.67 12.31
CA ASP A 190 -2.77 -9.01 13.62
C ASP A 190 -1.97 -8.44 14.81
N GLN A 191 -0.90 -7.70 14.55
CA GLN A 191 0.01 -7.13 15.56
C GLN A 191 -0.14 -5.62 15.72
N GLY A 192 -1.20 -5.02 15.15
CA GLY A 192 -1.42 -3.58 15.16
C GLY A 192 -0.68 -2.84 14.05
N PHE A 193 -0.48 -3.48 12.89
CA PHE A 193 0.04 -2.87 11.67
C PHE A 193 -1.04 -2.81 10.59
N GLU A 194 -1.02 -1.76 9.78
CA GLU A 194 -1.94 -1.58 8.65
C GLU A 194 -1.22 -0.93 7.46
N ILE A 195 -1.59 -1.34 6.25
CA ILE A 195 -1.12 -0.69 5.01
C ILE A 195 -2.30 0.06 4.40
N LEU A 196 -2.12 1.35 4.08
CA LEU A 196 -3.13 2.14 3.37
C LEU A 196 -2.63 2.47 1.97
N ALA A 197 -3.18 1.78 0.96
CA ALA A 197 -2.75 1.94 -0.42
C ALA A 197 -3.64 2.93 -1.18
N PHE A 198 -3.03 3.95 -1.78
CA PHE A 198 -3.69 5.02 -2.52
C PHE A 198 -3.25 4.99 -4.00
N PRO A 199 -4.09 4.50 -4.92
CA PRO A 199 -3.77 4.51 -6.34
C PRO A 199 -3.55 5.94 -6.85
N CYS A 200 -2.59 6.15 -7.76
CA CYS A 200 -2.27 7.48 -8.27
C CYS A 200 -1.80 7.43 -9.73
N ASN A 201 -2.45 8.21 -10.60
CA ASN A 201 -2.14 8.20 -12.04
C ASN A 201 -1.18 9.30 -12.49
N GLN A 202 -0.63 10.09 -11.56
CA GLN A 202 0.20 11.28 -11.89
C GLN A 202 1.59 10.93 -12.43
N PHE A 203 2.03 9.67 -12.31
CA PHE A 203 3.38 9.23 -12.65
C PHE A 203 3.36 8.36 -13.90
N GLY A 204 3.55 8.99 -15.06
CA GLY A 204 3.61 8.31 -16.35
C GLY A 204 2.30 7.64 -16.79
N GLY A 205 1.15 8.02 -16.19
CA GLY A 205 -0.14 7.42 -16.53
C GLY A 205 -0.25 5.93 -16.18
N GLN A 206 0.47 5.48 -15.14
CA GLN A 206 0.63 4.05 -14.81
C GLN A 206 -0.51 3.46 -13.95
N GLU A 207 -1.56 4.23 -13.68
CA GLU A 207 -2.78 3.81 -12.97
C GLU A 207 -4.05 4.22 -13.74
N PRO A 208 -4.20 3.82 -15.02
CA PRO A 208 -5.27 4.32 -15.87
C PRO A 208 -6.64 3.74 -15.52
N GLY A 209 -6.69 2.56 -14.89
CA GLY A 209 -7.92 1.82 -14.61
C GLY A 209 -8.86 2.48 -13.59
N SER A 210 -10.08 1.97 -13.52
CA SER A 210 -11.05 2.34 -12.48
C SER A 210 -10.66 1.76 -11.12
N ASN A 211 -11.27 2.25 -10.03
CA ASN A 211 -11.01 1.70 -8.70
C ASN A 211 -11.30 0.20 -8.62
N GLU A 212 -12.38 -0.26 -9.28
CA GLU A 212 -12.74 -1.68 -9.34
C GLU A 212 -11.65 -2.50 -10.02
N GLU A 213 -11.13 -2.05 -11.16
CA GLU A 213 -10.05 -2.72 -11.89
C GLU A 213 -8.76 -2.77 -11.06
N ILE A 214 -8.43 -1.68 -10.38
CA ILE A 214 -7.23 -1.57 -9.53
C ILE A 214 -7.32 -2.52 -8.32
N VAL A 215 -8.47 -2.55 -7.65
CA VAL A 215 -8.71 -3.48 -6.53
C VAL A 215 -8.60 -4.92 -7.03
N GLN A 216 -9.28 -5.26 -8.13
CA GLN A 216 -9.21 -6.61 -8.71
C GLN A 216 -7.78 -6.99 -9.07
N PHE A 217 -7.01 -6.08 -9.68
CA PHE A 217 -5.61 -6.29 -10.02
C PHE A 217 -4.77 -6.65 -8.79
N ALA A 218 -4.77 -5.79 -7.77
CA ALA A 218 -3.97 -5.98 -6.57
C ALA A 218 -4.33 -7.27 -5.83
N CYS A 219 -5.62 -7.55 -5.73
CA CYS A 219 -6.17 -8.71 -5.03
C CYS A 219 -5.91 -10.03 -5.71
N THR A 220 -6.21 -10.11 -6.99
CA THR A 220 -6.10 -11.38 -7.72
C THR A 220 -4.64 -11.74 -7.96
N ARG A 221 -3.81 -10.76 -8.33
CA ARG A 221 -2.41 -10.96 -8.70
C ARG A 221 -1.48 -11.04 -7.50
N PHE A 222 -1.67 -10.19 -6.49
CA PHE A 222 -0.72 -10.05 -5.38
C PHE A 222 -1.29 -10.41 -4.01
N LYS A 223 -2.56 -10.87 -3.96
CA LYS A 223 -3.23 -11.25 -2.71
C LYS A 223 -3.17 -10.12 -1.66
N ALA A 224 -3.34 -8.89 -2.12
CA ALA A 224 -3.36 -7.73 -1.24
C ALA A 224 -4.60 -7.80 -0.33
N GLU A 225 -4.41 -8.00 0.97
CA GLU A 225 -5.49 -8.07 1.97
C GLU A 225 -5.66 -6.77 2.77
N TYR A 226 -4.89 -5.74 2.42
CA TYR A 226 -4.93 -4.41 3.03
C TYR A 226 -5.85 -3.45 2.25
N PRO A 227 -6.38 -2.40 2.89
CA PRO A 227 -7.24 -1.41 2.25
C PRO A 227 -6.61 -0.72 1.04
N ILE A 228 -7.34 -0.70 -0.08
CA ILE A 228 -7.07 0.11 -1.27
C ILE A 228 -8.15 1.18 -1.35
N PHE A 229 -7.72 2.43 -1.35
CA PHE A 229 -8.59 3.61 -1.34
C PHE A 229 -8.90 4.11 -2.75
N ASP A 230 -9.72 5.16 -2.82
CA ASP A 230 -9.98 5.89 -4.05
C ASP A 230 -8.68 6.40 -4.68
N LYS A 231 -8.69 6.50 -6.01
CA LYS A 231 -7.56 7.06 -6.77
C LYS A 231 -7.42 8.55 -6.47
N VAL A 232 -6.22 8.98 -6.08
CA VAL A 232 -5.97 10.36 -5.66
C VAL A 232 -4.79 11.00 -6.38
N ASP A 233 -4.85 12.32 -6.49
CA ASP A 233 -3.67 13.14 -6.76
C ASP A 233 -2.83 13.26 -5.47
N VAL A 234 -1.52 13.10 -5.57
CA VAL A 234 -0.58 13.21 -4.44
C VAL A 234 0.29 14.46 -4.53
N ASN A 235 0.34 15.09 -5.70
CA ASN A 235 1.06 16.33 -6.00
C ASN A 235 0.15 17.39 -6.61
N GLY A 236 0.64 18.65 -6.59
CA GLY A 236 -0.07 19.80 -7.14
C GLY A 236 -1.19 20.33 -6.24
N ASN A 237 -1.93 21.31 -6.77
CA ASN A 237 -3.00 22.00 -6.04
C ASN A 237 -4.15 21.07 -5.64
N ASN A 238 -4.41 20.06 -6.48
CA ASN A 238 -5.46 19.06 -6.29
C ASN A 238 -5.02 17.87 -5.42
N ALA A 239 -3.78 17.87 -4.90
CA ALA A 239 -3.31 16.80 -4.04
C ALA A 239 -4.28 16.60 -2.87
N ALA A 240 -4.57 15.34 -2.55
CA ALA A 240 -5.39 14.97 -1.41
C ALA A 240 -4.85 15.62 -0.12
N PRO A 241 -5.71 16.16 0.76
CA PRO A 241 -5.28 16.82 2.00
C PRO A 241 -4.32 15.97 2.84
N LEU A 242 -4.59 14.66 2.94
CA LEU A 242 -3.69 13.70 3.60
C LEU A 242 -2.28 13.74 3.01
N TYR A 243 -2.14 13.68 1.69
CA TYR A 243 -0.82 13.71 1.03
C TYR A 243 -0.12 15.06 1.14
N LYS A 244 -0.86 16.18 1.23
CA LYS A 244 -0.26 17.48 1.58
C LYS A 244 0.36 17.45 2.98
N TYR A 245 -0.36 16.90 3.96
CA TYR A 245 0.14 16.73 5.33
C TYR A 245 1.33 15.77 5.44
N LEU A 246 1.29 14.62 4.76
CA LEU A 246 2.39 13.65 4.77
C LEU A 246 3.69 14.27 4.24
N LYS A 247 3.59 15.00 3.12
CA LYS A 247 4.73 15.68 2.50
C LYS A 247 5.25 16.84 3.34
N SER A 248 4.40 17.62 4.01
CA SER A 248 4.86 18.73 4.86
C SER A 248 5.60 18.24 6.11
N ASN A 249 5.21 17.10 6.69
CA ASN A 249 5.88 16.52 7.86
C ASN A 249 7.21 15.83 7.52
N LYS A 250 7.32 15.24 6.33
CA LYS A 250 8.53 14.55 5.84
C LYS A 250 8.87 14.98 4.41
N GLY A 251 9.13 16.27 4.27
CA GLY A 251 9.61 16.89 3.04
C GLY A 251 11.11 16.62 2.85
N GLY A 252 11.55 16.48 1.59
CA GLY A 252 12.98 16.46 1.28
C GLY A 252 13.58 17.87 1.34
N LEU A 253 14.90 17.96 1.52
CA LEU A 253 15.65 19.23 1.56
C LEU A 253 15.48 20.08 0.27
N PHE A 254 15.11 19.43 -0.85
CA PHE A 254 14.91 20.05 -2.17
C PHE A 254 13.45 20.01 -2.63
N GLY A 255 12.51 20.10 -1.67
CA GLY A 255 11.08 20.08 -1.90
C GLY A 255 10.42 18.79 -1.45
N ASP A 256 9.13 18.90 -1.16
CA ASP A 256 8.34 17.87 -0.51
C ASP A 256 7.60 16.95 -1.49
N SER A 257 7.57 17.30 -2.78
CA SER A 257 6.83 16.59 -3.82
C SER A 257 7.21 15.10 -3.92
N ILE A 258 6.21 14.26 -4.15
CA ILE A 258 6.40 12.82 -4.40
C ILE A 258 7.00 12.63 -5.79
N LYS A 259 8.09 11.86 -5.86
CA LYS A 259 8.89 11.77 -7.10
C LYS A 259 8.40 10.68 -8.03
N TRP A 260 7.79 9.60 -7.51
CA TRP A 260 7.30 8.48 -8.31
C TRP A 260 6.26 7.63 -7.55
N ASN A 261 5.74 6.61 -8.23
CA ASN A 261 4.97 5.51 -7.63
C ASN A 261 5.75 4.82 -6.50
N PHE A 262 5.03 4.31 -5.51
CA PHE A 262 5.56 3.59 -4.34
C PHE A 262 6.45 4.42 -3.41
N SER A 263 6.20 5.72 -3.27
CA SER A 263 6.69 6.44 -2.08
C SER A 263 5.88 5.99 -0.87
N LYS A 264 6.55 5.85 0.28
CA LYS A 264 5.97 5.22 1.46
C LYS A 264 6.16 6.15 2.66
N PHE A 265 5.14 6.32 3.47
CA PHE A 265 5.20 7.07 4.71
C PHE A 265 4.90 6.12 5.86
N LEU A 266 5.81 6.06 6.83
CA LEU A 266 5.61 5.30 8.05
C LEU A 266 5.05 6.24 9.12
N VAL A 267 4.01 5.77 9.79
CA VAL A 267 3.24 6.53 10.77
C VAL A 267 3.13 5.73 12.06
N ASP A 268 3.36 6.38 13.20
CA ASP A 268 3.25 5.74 14.52
C ASP A 268 1.79 5.56 14.97
N LYS A 269 1.62 4.93 16.15
CA LYS A 269 0.30 4.61 16.73
C LYS A 269 -0.53 5.84 17.09
N GLU A 270 0.12 7.00 17.26
CA GLU A 270 -0.49 8.30 17.53
C GLU A 270 -0.87 9.05 16.24
N GLY A 271 -0.44 8.53 15.08
CA GLY A 271 -0.75 9.07 13.77
C GLY A 271 0.24 10.15 13.30
N ARG A 272 1.45 10.21 13.89
CA ARG A 272 2.52 11.12 13.48
C ARG A 272 3.39 10.47 12.43
N VAL A 273 3.80 11.23 11.41
CA VAL A 273 4.66 10.74 10.34
C VAL A 273 6.08 10.60 10.87
N VAL A 274 6.58 9.38 10.99
CA VAL A 274 7.92 9.12 11.53
C VAL A 274 9.00 9.13 10.46
N ASP A 275 8.70 8.63 9.26
CA ASP A 275 9.66 8.49 8.18
C ASP A 275 8.99 8.47 6.80
N ARG A 276 9.80 8.69 5.76
CA ARG A 276 9.42 8.64 4.36
C ARG A 276 10.49 7.90 3.55
N TYR A 277 10.06 6.89 2.82
CA TYR A 277 10.93 6.05 2.00
C TYR A 277 10.72 6.32 0.51
N ALA A 278 11.82 6.23 -0.24
CA ALA A 278 11.84 6.44 -1.67
C ALA A 278 11.10 5.30 -2.42
N PRO A 279 10.63 5.57 -3.65
CA PRO A 279 10.10 4.55 -4.57
C PRO A 279 10.93 3.26 -4.66
N THR A 280 12.26 3.41 -4.69
CA THR A 280 13.22 2.31 -4.85
C THR A 280 13.54 1.58 -3.54
N THR A 281 13.10 2.11 -2.39
CA THR A 281 13.25 1.40 -1.11
C THR A 281 12.29 0.21 -1.10
N SER A 282 12.86 -0.99 -0.98
CA SER A 282 12.13 -2.26 -0.81
C SER A 282 11.25 -2.19 0.45
N PRO A 283 9.94 -2.52 0.38
CA PRO A 283 9.11 -2.63 1.58
C PRO A 283 9.75 -3.50 2.67
N LEU A 284 10.31 -4.67 2.35
CA LEU A 284 10.92 -5.55 3.36
C LEU A 284 12.06 -4.88 4.15
N SER A 285 12.81 -3.96 3.54
CA SER A 285 13.85 -3.22 4.26
C SER A 285 13.32 -2.28 5.36
N ILE A 286 12.02 -1.93 5.30
CA ILE A 286 11.32 -1.08 6.28
C ILE A 286 10.85 -1.90 7.50
N GLU A 287 10.89 -3.24 7.42
CA GLU A 287 10.41 -4.13 8.48
C GLU A 287 11.00 -3.81 9.86
N LYS A 288 12.30 -3.48 9.90
CA LYS A 288 12.99 -3.11 11.14
C LYS A 288 12.33 -1.91 11.84
N ASP A 289 11.93 -0.90 11.07
CA ASP A 289 11.31 0.31 11.61
C ASP A 289 9.86 0.05 12.03
N ILE A 290 9.14 -0.80 11.29
CA ILE A 290 7.81 -1.30 11.67
C ILE A 290 7.90 -2.04 13.01
N LYS A 291 8.79 -3.02 13.15
CA LYS A 291 9.01 -3.78 14.40
C LYS A 291 9.29 -2.86 15.58
N LYS A 292 10.13 -1.84 15.39
CA LYS A 292 10.45 -0.84 16.41
C LYS A 292 9.21 -0.11 16.91
N LEU A 293 8.31 0.32 16.01
CA LEU A 293 7.07 1.01 16.38
C LEU A 293 6.01 0.06 16.96
N LEU A 294 6.02 -1.21 16.55
CA LEU A 294 5.15 -2.22 17.15
C LEU A 294 5.56 -2.55 18.59
N GLY A 295 6.84 -2.36 18.95
CA GLY A 295 7.42 -2.75 20.23
C GLY A 295 7.95 -4.19 20.22
N SER A 296 8.08 -4.80 19.05
CA SER A 296 8.54 -6.17 18.86
C SER A 296 10.05 -6.16 18.59
N SER A 297 10.88 -6.51 19.57
CA SER A 297 12.34 -6.64 19.39
C SER A 297 12.70 -7.83 18.50
#